data_AF-A0A0R2UXP5-F1
#
_entry.id   AF-A0A0R2UXP5-F1
#
_cell.length_a   1.000
_cell.length_b   1.000
_cell.length_c   1.000
_cell.angle_alpha   90.00
_cell.angle_beta   90.00
_cell.angle_gamma   90.00
#
_symmetry.space_group_name_H-M   'P 1'
#
loop_
_entity.id
_entity.type
_entity.pdbx_description
1 polymer ?
#
loop_
_entity_poly.entity_id
_entity_poly.type
_entity_poly.pdbx_seq_one_letter_code
_entity_poly.pdbx_strand_id
1 'polypeptide(L)'
;MGIMLSAYFSAILSTADSCLMAASGNLVHDIIPKNKTFQTLKGSQLATLLLGIVALLLASNMQSVLDLMLHSYAIMVSGMFIPVVGLLFFAQPKAKAAVGAMISGGGSTLLLTLSGIALPFGFDPIIPGILISFIIFVFIQKMKPHGISGVK
;
A
#
# COMPACT_ATOMS: atom_id res chain seq x y z
N MET A 1 -9.37 -37.66 -2.69
CA MET A 1 -9.61 -36.34 -3.33
C MET A 1 -10.15 -35.29 -2.36
N GLY A 2 -11.14 -35.60 -1.52
CA GLY A 2 -11.64 -34.65 -0.51
C GLY A 2 -10.54 -34.06 0.40
N ILE A 3 -9.66 -34.90 0.97
CA ILE A 3 -8.56 -34.44 1.84
C ILE A 3 -7.63 -33.44 1.14
N MET A 4 -7.33 -33.66 -0.15
CA MET A 4 -6.45 -32.79 -0.92
C MET A 4 -7.08 -31.42 -1.15
N LEU A 5 -8.36 -31.36 -1.54
CA LEU A 5 -9.09 -30.11 -1.70
C LEU A 5 -9.24 -29.37 -0.35
N SER A 6 -9.55 -30.09 0.73
CA SER A 6 -9.61 -29.52 2.08
C SER A 6 -8.27 -28.92 2.50
N ALA A 7 -7.15 -29.58 2.18
CA ALA A 7 -5.81 -29.07 2.47
C ALA A 7 -5.52 -27.77 1.69
N TYR A 8 -5.85 -27.72 0.39
CA TYR A 8 -5.67 -26.51 -0.42
C TYR A 8 -6.53 -25.35 0.08
N PHE A 9 -7.82 -25.57 0.33
CA PHE A 9 -8.70 -24.52 0.84
C PHE A 9 -8.28 -24.05 2.24
N SER A 10 -7.84 -24.96 3.11
CA SER A 10 -7.34 -24.61 4.44
C SER A 10 -6.10 -23.71 4.36
N ALA A 11 -5.16 -24.01 3.46
CA ALA A 11 -3.95 -23.20 3.27
C ALA A 11 -4.24 -21.81 2.69
N ILE A 12 -5.19 -21.71 1.74
CA ILE A 12 -5.62 -20.42 1.18
C ILE A 12 -6.34 -19.60 2.25
N LEU A 13 -7.23 -20.23 3.02
CA LEU A 13 -8.02 -19.54 4.04
C LEU A 13 -7.16 -19.04 5.22
N SER A 14 -6.13 -19.77 5.64
CA SER A 14 -5.21 -19.32 6.70
C SER A 14 -4.41 -18.07 6.32
N THR A 15 -4.04 -17.97 5.03
CA THR A 15 -3.36 -16.79 4.50
C THR A 15 -4.33 -15.63 4.33
N ALA A 16 -5.53 -15.89 3.78
CA ALA A 16 -6.55 -14.86 3.60
C ALA A 16 -7.00 -14.26 4.94
N ASP A 17 -7.16 -15.08 5.98
CA ASP A 17 -7.54 -14.64 7.33
C ASP A 17 -6.49 -13.70 7.94
N SER A 18 -5.21 -14.09 7.92
CA SER A 18 -4.13 -13.25 8.42
C SER A 18 -3.96 -11.94 7.65
N CYS A 19 -4.12 -11.96 6.32
CA CYS A 19 -4.10 -10.74 5.49
C CYS A 19 -5.27 -9.80 5.81
N LEU A 20 -6.50 -10.32 5.94
CA LEU A 20 -7.67 -9.52 6.30
C LEU A 20 -7.56 -8.93 7.70
N MET A 21 -7.03 -9.70 8.66
CA MET A 21 -6.76 -9.22 10.02
C MET A 21 -5.69 -8.13 10.04
N ALA A 22 -4.60 -8.28 9.27
CA ALA A 22 -3.56 -7.27 9.17
C ALA A 22 -4.08 -5.98 8.52
N ALA A 23 -4.82 -6.09 7.42
CA ALA A 23 -5.39 -4.95 6.72
C ALA A 23 -6.44 -4.21 7.56
N SER A 24 -7.33 -4.94 8.26
CA SER A 24 -8.31 -4.33 9.15
C SER A 24 -7.67 -3.66 10.35
N GLY A 25 -6.60 -4.26 10.90
CA GLY A 25 -5.77 -3.68 11.96
C GLY A 25 -5.21 -2.32 11.55
N ASN A 26 -4.51 -2.26 10.42
CA ASN A 26 -3.93 -1.03 9.87
C ASN A 26 -5.02 0.02 9.60
N LEU A 27 -6.17 -0.39 9.05
CA LEU A 27 -7.26 0.56 8.77
C LEU A 27 -7.84 1.18 10.06
N VAL A 28 -8.12 0.36 11.07
CA VAL A 28 -8.76 0.81 12.32
C VAL A 28 -7.80 1.59 13.23
N HIS A 29 -6.53 1.19 13.28
CA HIS A 29 -5.56 1.74 14.23
C HIS A 29 -4.70 2.87 13.63
N ASP A 30 -4.33 2.77 12.34
CA ASP A 30 -3.40 3.72 11.72
C ASP A 30 -4.11 4.81 10.90
N ILE A 31 -5.18 4.46 10.18
CA ILE A 31 -5.86 5.39 9.25
C ILE A 31 -7.04 6.09 9.92
N ILE A 32 -7.90 5.37 10.64
CA ILE A 32 -9.09 5.96 11.26
C ILE A 32 -8.66 6.79 12.48
N PRO A 33 -9.00 8.09 12.54
CA PRO A 33 -8.64 8.94 13.67
C PRO A 33 -9.24 8.39 14.97
N LYS A 34 -8.53 8.58 16.08
CA LYS A 34 -8.83 7.99 17.40
C LYS A 34 -10.23 8.34 17.91
N ASN A 35 -11.22 7.58 17.47
CA ASN A 35 -12.59 7.64 17.96
C ASN A 35 -12.86 6.35 18.72
N LYS A 36 -13.20 6.47 20.02
CA LYS A 36 -13.36 5.32 20.93
C LYS A 36 -14.36 4.27 20.41
N THR A 37 -15.34 4.67 19.61
CA THR A 37 -16.36 3.78 19.03
C THR A 37 -15.80 2.79 18.01
N PHE A 38 -14.86 3.24 17.16
CA PHE A 38 -14.29 2.40 16.09
C PHE A 38 -13.06 1.61 16.54
N GLN A 39 -12.41 1.99 17.63
CA GLN A 39 -11.31 1.22 18.25
C GLN A 39 -11.81 0.07 19.14
N THR A 40 -13.00 -0.45 18.85
CA THR A 40 -13.59 -1.60 19.53
C THR A 40 -13.54 -2.83 18.63
N LEU A 41 -13.72 -4.01 19.21
CA LEU A 41 -13.83 -5.28 18.45
C LEU A 41 -14.86 -5.19 17.30
N LYS A 42 -15.96 -4.46 17.51
CA LYS A 42 -17.00 -4.26 16.48
C LYS A 42 -16.49 -3.44 15.29
N GLY A 43 -15.61 -2.46 15.52
CA GLY A 43 -15.00 -1.67 14.46
C GLY A 43 -14.07 -2.49 13.58
N SER A 44 -13.23 -3.34 14.18
CA SER A 44 -12.38 -4.28 13.44
C SER A 44 -13.19 -5.32 12.66
N GLN A 45 -14.26 -5.85 13.23
CA GLN A 45 -15.17 -6.77 12.51
C GLN A 45 -15.82 -6.11 11.29
N LEU A 46 -16.27 -4.86 11.42
CA LEU A 46 -16.84 -4.10 10.31
C LEU A 46 -15.78 -3.80 9.23
N ALA A 47 -14.57 -3.42 9.63
CA ALA A 47 -13.45 -3.21 8.71
C ALA A 47 -13.11 -4.50 7.94
N THR A 48 -13.01 -5.65 8.62
CA THR A 48 -12.80 -6.96 7.99
C THR A 48 -13.91 -7.28 6.98
N LEU A 49 -15.18 -7.06 7.34
CA LEU A 49 -16.31 -7.30 6.45
C LEU A 49 -16.22 -6.43 5.18
N LEU A 50 -15.95 -5.13 5.34
CA LEU A 50 -15.84 -4.19 4.22
C LEU A 50 -14.66 -4.53 3.32
N LEU A 51 -13.49 -4.83 3.89
CA LEU A 51 -12.30 -5.23 3.14
C LEU A 51 -12.54 -6.55 2.38
N GLY A 52 -13.23 -7.51 3.01
CA GLY A 52 -13.63 -8.76 2.36
C GLY A 52 -14.56 -8.54 1.15
N ILE A 53 -15.56 -7.66 1.28
CA ILE A 53 -16.45 -7.29 0.17
C ILE A 53 -15.65 -6.65 -0.97
N VAL A 54 -14.75 -5.70 -0.67
CA VAL A 54 -13.89 -5.08 -1.68
C VAL A 54 -12.99 -6.11 -2.37
N ALA A 55 -12.41 -7.04 -1.61
CA ALA A 55 -11.58 -8.11 -2.15
C ALA A 55 -12.37 -9.02 -3.11
N LEU A 56 -13.62 -9.40 -2.77
CA LEU A 56 -14.48 -10.19 -3.65
C LEU A 56 -14.85 -9.44 -4.93
N LEU A 57 -15.12 -8.13 -4.84
CA LEU A 57 -15.41 -7.30 -6.02
C LEU A 57 -14.20 -7.22 -6.95
N LEU A 58 -13.00 -7.00 -6.41
CA LEU A 58 -11.76 -6.98 -7.20
C LEU A 58 -11.48 -8.35 -7.83
N ALA A 59 -11.58 -9.42 -7.05
CA ALA A 59 -11.37 -10.79 -7.52
C ALA A 59 -12.35 -11.18 -8.65
N SER A 60 -13.60 -10.69 -8.60
CA SER A 60 -14.61 -10.97 -9.63
C SER A 60 -14.36 -10.23 -10.95
N ASN A 61 -13.60 -9.14 -10.93
CA ASN A 61 -13.32 -8.33 -12.13
C ASN A 61 -12.01 -8.73 -12.84
N MET A 62 -11.07 -9.39 -12.16
CA MET A 62 -9.78 -9.76 -12.74
C MET A 62 -9.79 -11.20 -13.26
N GLN A 63 -9.22 -11.41 -14.44
CA GLN A 63 -9.19 -12.73 -15.10
C GLN A 63 -8.00 -13.60 -14.65
N SER A 64 -6.95 -12.98 -14.11
CA SER A 64 -5.69 -13.63 -13.73
C SER A 64 -5.30 -13.24 -12.31
N VAL A 65 -5.06 -14.26 -11.47
CA VAL A 65 -4.54 -14.06 -10.10
C VAL A 65 -3.13 -13.47 -10.15
N LEU A 66 -2.33 -13.86 -11.15
CA LEU A 66 -0.96 -13.38 -11.31
C LEU A 66 -0.94 -11.88 -11.58
N ASP A 67 -1.81 -11.39 -12.46
CA ASP A 67 -1.87 -9.95 -12.80
C ASP A 67 -2.31 -9.13 -11.60
N LEU A 68 -3.32 -9.61 -10.86
CA LEU A 68 -3.77 -8.98 -9.61
C LEU A 68 -2.62 -8.86 -8.59
N MET A 69 -1.82 -9.93 -8.43
CA MET A 69 -0.65 -9.92 -7.56
C MET A 69 0.41 -8.92 -8.04
N LEU A 70 0.74 -8.91 -9.33
CA LEU A 70 1.73 -7.98 -9.90
C LEU A 70 1.30 -6.53 -9.73
N HIS A 71 0.04 -6.20 -9.95
CA HIS A 71 -0.47 -4.84 -9.74
C HIS A 71 -0.41 -4.42 -8.26
N SER A 72 -0.77 -5.31 -7.35
CA SER A 72 -0.66 -5.07 -5.90
C SER A 72 0.80 -4.79 -5.49
N TYR A 73 1.73 -5.62 -5.97
CA TYR A 73 3.15 -5.43 -5.70
C TYR A 73 3.73 -4.18 -6.35
N ALA A 74 3.30 -3.82 -7.57
CA ALA A 74 3.77 -2.61 -8.24
C ALA A 74 3.43 -1.35 -7.44
N ILE A 75 2.19 -1.24 -6.93
CA ILE A 75 1.77 -0.11 -6.10
C ILE A 75 2.53 -0.09 -4.76
N MET A 76 2.68 -1.24 -4.11
CA MET A 76 3.37 -1.34 -2.82
C MET A 76 4.86 -0.96 -2.94
N VAL A 77 5.56 -1.51 -3.93
CA VAL A 77 6.98 -1.26 -4.15
C VAL A 77 7.21 0.19 -4.58
N SER A 78 6.43 0.71 -5.54
CA SER A 78 6.60 2.10 -6.00
C SER A 78 6.30 3.14 -4.91
N GLY A 79 5.36 2.84 -4.00
CA GLY A 79 5.06 3.69 -2.86
C GLY A 79 6.12 3.61 -1.75
N MET A 80 6.54 2.41 -1.35
CA MET A 80 7.33 2.25 -0.12
C MET A 80 8.85 2.18 -0.32
N PHE A 81 9.32 1.78 -1.50
CA PHE A 81 10.74 1.52 -1.74
C PHE A 81 11.63 2.74 -1.41
N ILE A 82 11.32 3.90 -1.99
CA ILE A 82 12.09 5.13 -1.79
C ILE A 82 12.03 5.63 -0.34
N PRO A 83 10.87 5.75 0.32
CA PRO A 83 10.80 6.11 1.74
C PRO A 83 11.65 5.22 2.65
N VAL A 84 11.64 3.90 2.42
CA VAL A 84 12.41 2.94 3.23
C VAL A 84 13.91 3.10 3.00
N VAL A 85 14.34 3.20 1.74
CA VAL A 85 15.75 3.52 1.40
C VAL A 85 16.14 4.86 2.01
N GLY A 86 15.29 5.88 1.90
CA GLY A 86 15.49 7.18 2.50
C GLY A 86 15.66 7.13 4.02
N LEU A 87 14.91 6.27 4.70
CA LEU A 87 15.02 6.06 6.15
C LEU A 87 16.36 5.43 6.54
N LEU A 88 16.87 4.48 5.74
CA LEU A 88 18.10 3.76 6.02
C LEU A 88 19.37 4.58 5.75
N PHE A 89 19.36 5.45 4.73
CA PHE A 89 20.56 6.17 4.28
C PHE A 89 20.67 7.61 4.78
N PHE A 90 19.57 8.28 5.14
CA PHE A 90 19.62 9.66 5.64
C PHE A 90 19.63 9.70 7.17
N ALA A 91 20.49 10.56 7.74
CA ALA A 91 20.55 10.74 9.19
C ALA A 91 19.27 11.39 9.77
N GLN A 92 18.60 12.26 9.01
CA GLN A 92 17.36 12.95 9.42
C GLN A 92 16.36 13.05 8.26
N PRO A 93 15.69 11.94 7.89
CA PRO A 93 14.66 11.94 6.86
C PRO A 93 13.40 12.66 7.37
N LYS A 94 12.82 13.52 6.54
CA LYS A 94 11.59 14.26 6.88
C LYS A 94 10.36 13.38 6.67
N ALA A 95 9.49 13.32 7.67
CA ALA A 95 8.20 12.61 7.57
C ALA A 95 7.36 13.09 6.36
N LYS A 96 7.34 14.40 6.09
CA LYS A 96 6.65 14.97 4.92
C LYS A 96 7.23 14.48 3.59
N ALA A 97 8.53 14.24 3.51
CA ALA A 97 9.17 13.71 2.29
C ALA A 97 8.81 12.25 2.08
N ALA A 98 8.82 11.44 3.15
CA ALA A 98 8.40 10.04 3.10
C ALA A 98 6.93 9.90 2.67
N VAL A 99 6.00 10.61 3.31
CA VAL A 99 4.56 10.56 2.98
C VAL A 99 4.30 11.07 1.56
N GLY A 100 4.95 12.17 1.16
CA GLY A 100 4.83 12.70 -0.20
C GLY A 100 5.30 11.70 -1.26
N ALA A 101 6.43 11.02 -1.01
CA ALA A 101 6.96 9.98 -1.89
C ALA A 101 6.03 8.74 -1.95
N MET A 102 5.48 8.31 -0.82
CA MET A 102 4.52 7.20 -0.76
C MET A 102 3.28 7.46 -1.62
N ILE A 103 2.64 8.62 -1.42
CA ILE A 103 1.41 8.98 -2.11
C ILE A 103 1.66 9.19 -3.61
N SER A 104 2.73 9.90 -3.95
CA SER A 104 3.05 10.19 -5.36
C SER A 104 3.52 8.94 -6.13
N GLY A 105 4.36 8.09 -5.53
CA GLY A 105 4.82 6.85 -6.15
C GLY A 105 3.71 5.83 -6.32
N GLY A 106 3.02 5.46 -5.23
CA GLY A 106 1.92 4.50 -5.30
C GLY A 106 0.74 5.01 -6.14
N GLY A 107 0.41 6.30 -5.99
CA GLY A 107 -0.67 6.94 -6.74
C GLY A 107 -0.39 7.03 -8.24
N SER A 108 0.83 7.40 -8.65
CA SER A 108 1.19 7.43 -10.07
C SER A 108 1.19 6.05 -10.72
N THR A 109 1.70 5.02 -10.03
CA THR A 109 1.64 3.63 -10.51
C THR A 109 0.20 3.15 -10.65
N LEU A 110 -0.66 3.44 -9.67
CA LEU A 110 -2.07 3.08 -9.72
C LEU A 110 -2.79 3.80 -10.89
N LEU A 111 -2.56 5.10 -11.06
CA LEU A 111 -3.15 5.88 -12.16
C LEU A 111 -2.70 5.35 -13.53
N LEU A 112 -1.41 5.07 -13.70
CA LEU A 112 -0.88 4.50 -14.94
C LEU A 112 -1.47 3.11 -15.22
N THR A 113 -1.55 2.25 -14.20
CA THR A 113 -2.13 0.91 -14.30
C THR A 113 -3.61 0.97 -14.71
N LEU A 114 -4.41 1.85 -14.09
CA LEU A 114 -5.83 2.01 -14.40
C LEU A 114 -6.08 2.68 -15.75
N SER A 115 -5.19 3.58 -16.18
CA SER A 115 -5.33 4.30 -17.45
C SER A 115 -5.14 3.40 -18.68
N GLY A 116 -4.50 2.24 -18.53
CA GLY A 116 -4.19 1.34 -19.63
C GLY A 116 -3.26 1.97 -20.69
N ILE A 117 -2.64 3.10 -20.38
CA ILE A 117 -1.73 3.80 -21.30
C ILE A 117 -0.46 2.96 -21.41
N ALA A 118 -0.22 2.42 -22.61
CA ALA A 118 1.06 1.81 -22.92
C ALA A 118 2.15 2.87 -22.83
N LEU A 119 3.04 2.73 -21.86
CA LEU A 119 4.17 3.63 -21.74
C LEU A 119 5.09 3.48 -22.97
N PRO A 120 5.68 4.59 -23.45
CA PRO A 120 6.72 4.51 -24.46
C PRO A 120 7.83 3.57 -23.97
N PHE A 121 8.37 2.75 -24.86
CA PHE A 121 9.39 1.70 -24.60
C PHE A 121 8.90 0.43 -23.88
N GLY A 122 7.60 0.27 -23.60
CA GLY A 122 7.07 -0.96 -23.00
C GLY A 122 7.45 -1.15 -21.52
N PHE A 123 7.78 -0.05 -20.84
CA PHE A 123 8.08 -0.08 -19.41
C PHE A 123 6.83 -0.37 -18.57
N ASP A 124 7.02 -1.17 -17.52
CA ASP A 124 6.00 -1.42 -16.51
C ASP A 124 5.74 -0.13 -15.69
N PRO A 125 4.45 0.20 -15.38
CA PRO A 125 4.07 1.33 -14.54
C PRO A 125 4.84 1.51 -13.22
N ILE A 126 5.43 0.44 -12.67
CA ILE A 126 6.25 0.50 -11.46
C ILE A 126 7.48 1.42 -11.60
N ILE A 127 8.12 1.44 -12.77
CA ILE A 127 9.36 2.19 -13.01
C ILE A 127 9.15 3.71 -12.90
N PRO A 128 8.22 4.32 -13.66
CA PRO A 128 7.94 5.75 -13.50
C PRO A 128 7.42 6.07 -12.10
N GLY A 129 6.68 5.16 -11.45
CA GLY A 129 6.21 5.35 -10.08
C GLY A 129 7.36 5.48 -9.06
N ILE A 130 8.35 4.60 -9.13
CA ILE A 130 9.57 4.69 -8.30
C ILE A 130 10.33 5.99 -8.58
N LEU A 131 10.45 6.38 -9.85
CA LEU A 131 11.14 7.63 -10.23
C LEU A 131 10.42 8.87 -9.66
N ILE A 132 9.10 8.92 -9.75
CA ILE A 132 8.28 10.00 -9.19
C ILE A 132 8.46 10.04 -7.66
N SER A 133 8.39 8.88 -7.00
CA SER A 133 8.63 8.75 -5.56
C SER A 133 10.00 9.30 -5.15
N PHE A 134 11.05 8.98 -5.92
CA PHE A 134 12.42 9.46 -5.69
C PHE A 134 12.54 10.98 -5.85
N ILE A 135 11.99 11.53 -6.94
CA ILE A 135 12.03 12.98 -7.21
C ILE A 135 11.34 13.74 -6.08
N ILE A 136 10.14 13.32 -5.68
CA ILE A 136 9.37 13.96 -4.61
C ILE A 136 10.10 13.85 -3.27
N PHE A 137 10.66 12.68 -2.96
CA PHE A 137 11.43 12.48 -1.73
C PHE A 137 12.60 13.47 -1.65
N VAL A 138 13.46 13.50 -2.68
CA VAL A 138 14.65 14.36 -2.71
C VAL A 138 14.26 15.83 -2.71
N PHE A 139 13.21 16.21 -3.44
CA PHE A 139 12.73 17.58 -3.51
C PHE A 139 12.30 18.08 -2.11
N ILE A 140 11.39 17.38 -1.44
CA ILE A 140 10.90 17.76 -0.11
C ILE A 140 12.02 17.64 0.94
N GLN A 141 12.90 16.65 0.81
CA GLN A 141 14.02 16.47 1.72
C GLN A 141 14.98 17.67 1.66
N LYS A 142 15.22 18.24 0.47
CA LYS A 142 16.10 19.42 0.28
C LYS A 142 15.44 20.75 0.65
N MET A 143 14.10 20.88 0.60
CA MET A 143 13.42 22.11 1.01
C MET A 143 13.71 22.40 2.49
N LYS A 144 14.23 23.59 2.82
CA LYS A 144 14.53 23.96 4.22
C LYS A 144 13.30 23.73 5.11
N PRO A 145 13.46 23.16 6.32
CA PRO A 145 12.34 23.05 7.24
C PRO A 145 11.80 24.45 7.52
N HIS A 146 10.57 24.73 7.10
CA HIS A 146 9.81 25.85 7.66
C HIS A 146 9.65 25.54 9.14
N GLY A 147 10.15 26.46 9.97
CA GLY A 147 10.60 26.21 11.34
C GLY A 147 9.67 25.39 12.21
N ILE A 148 10.26 24.43 12.91
CA ILE A 148 9.90 24.13 14.30
C ILE A 148 11.21 24.10 15.04
N SER A 149 11.56 25.26 15.58
CA SER A 149 12.60 25.40 16.60
C SER A 149 12.08 24.72 17.86
N GLY A 150 12.84 23.74 18.35
CA GLY A 150 12.85 23.30 19.74
C GLY A 150 11.68 22.44 20.19
N VAL A 151 11.94 21.16 20.42
CA VAL A 151 11.84 20.58 21.77
C VAL A 151 13.02 19.62 21.92
N LYS A 152 13.92 19.96 22.84
CA LYS A 152 14.93 19.05 23.39
C LYS A 152 14.25 17.94 24.19
#